data_AF-A0A9E5KMQ3-F1
#
_entry.id   AF-A0A9E5KMQ3-F1
#
_cell.length_a   1.000
_cell.length_b   1.000
_cell.length_c   1.000
_cell.angle_alpha   90.00
_cell.angle_beta   90.00
_cell.angle_gamma   90.00
#
_symmetry.space_group_name_H-M   'P 1'
#
loop_
_entity.id
_entity.type
_entity.pdbx_description
1 polymer ?
#
loop_
_entity_poly.entity_id
_entity_poly.type
_entity_poly.pdbx_seq_one_letter_code
_entity_poly.pdbx_strand_id
1 'polypeptide(L)'
;MKDNNAQDILRALKGEGSPDSSEAKPDAENEPTPKKSFLIDNARIRVGHVKIIVETEGRAPEVILDREFNFVFEAKNVTEKNLNQTVTIPLGAQALASVAVVAPRLSMEIANHELRKSITEKLLGEKK
;
A
#
# COMPACT_ATOMS: atom_id res chain seq x y z
N MET A 1 -42.24 -25.63 -0.27
CA MET A 1 -41.45 -24.43 0.11
C MET A 1 -41.04 -23.77 -1.19
N LYS A 2 -41.36 -22.49 -1.39
CA LYS A 2 -41.34 -21.81 -2.69
C LYS A 2 -40.09 -20.90 -2.72
N ASP A 3 -39.20 -21.14 -3.68
CA ASP A 3 -37.92 -20.44 -3.78
C ASP A 3 -38.10 -19.00 -4.32
N ASN A 4 -38.08 -18.02 -3.41
CA ASN A 4 -38.15 -16.60 -3.75
C ASN A 4 -36.85 -16.04 -4.38
N ASN A 5 -35.72 -16.74 -4.20
CA ASN A 5 -34.41 -16.24 -4.67
C ASN A 5 -34.31 -16.17 -6.20
N ALA A 6 -34.92 -17.10 -6.93
CA ALA A 6 -34.80 -17.12 -8.39
C ALA A 6 -35.53 -15.95 -9.05
N GLN A 7 -36.62 -15.46 -8.44
CA GLN A 7 -37.40 -14.36 -8.97
C GLN A 7 -36.72 -13.00 -8.74
N ASP A 8 -36.01 -12.82 -7.62
CA ASP A 8 -35.27 -11.58 -7.34
C ASP A 8 -34.09 -11.38 -8.30
N ILE A 9 -33.36 -12.45 -8.62
CA ILE A 9 -32.22 -12.38 -9.54
C ILE A 9 -32.67 -12.01 -10.96
N LEU A 10 -33.78 -12.58 -11.42
CA LEU A 10 -34.37 -12.28 -12.74
C LEU A 10 -34.92 -10.85 -12.82
N ARG A 11 -35.37 -10.28 -11.69
CA ARG A 11 -35.85 -8.91 -11.62
C ARG A 11 -34.70 -7.90 -11.61
N ALA A 12 -33.60 -8.23 -10.94
CA ALA A 12 -32.36 -7.45 -10.98
C ALA A 12 -31.75 -7.44 -12.40
N LEU A 13 -31.73 -8.58 -13.09
CA LEU A 13 -31.19 -8.69 -14.46
C LEU A 13 -32.07 -8.04 -15.54
N LYS A 14 -33.39 -7.88 -15.30
CA LYS A 14 -34.29 -7.16 -16.22
C LYS A 14 -34.41 -5.67 -15.94
N GLY A 15 -33.82 -5.18 -14.84
CA GLY A 15 -33.97 -3.81 -14.36
C GLY A 15 -33.00 -2.78 -14.94
N GLU A 16 -31.94 -3.20 -15.63
CA GLU A 16 -30.96 -2.27 -16.22
C GLU A 16 -30.95 -2.39 -17.75
N GLY A 17 -31.90 -1.68 -18.36
CA GLY A 17 -31.88 -1.29 -19.77
C GLY A 17 -32.25 0.18 -19.87
N SER A 18 -31.24 1.00 -20.15
CA SER A 18 -31.14 2.48 -20.24
C SER A 18 -32.12 3.15 -21.24
N PRO A 19 -32.21 4.51 -21.32
CA PRO A 19 -31.22 5.25 -22.11
C PRO A 19 -30.94 6.71 -21.63
N ASP A 20 -29.69 7.16 -21.69
CA ASP A 20 -29.32 8.14 -22.72
C ASP A 20 -27.82 8.09 -23.02
N SER A 21 -27.51 8.27 -24.30
CA SER A 21 -26.18 8.13 -24.88
C SER A 21 -25.45 9.46 -24.85
N SER A 22 -24.22 9.51 -24.31
CA SER A 22 -23.16 10.28 -24.97
C SER A 22 -21.79 9.74 -24.60
N GLU A 23 -21.12 9.25 -25.64
CA GLU A 23 -19.67 9.27 -25.87
C GLU A 23 -18.73 8.57 -24.87
N ALA A 24 -17.99 7.61 -25.43
CA ALA A 24 -16.75 7.10 -24.88
C ALA A 24 -15.80 8.26 -24.53
N LYS A 25 -15.37 8.33 -23.28
CA LYS A 25 -14.22 9.13 -22.83
C LYS A 25 -13.35 8.30 -21.86
N PRO A 26 -12.02 8.52 -21.87
CA PRO A 26 -11.03 7.61 -21.29
C PRO A 26 -11.11 7.53 -19.77
N ASP A 27 -10.59 6.43 -19.21
CA ASP A 27 -10.32 6.18 -17.79
C ASP A 27 -10.21 7.46 -16.96
N ALA A 28 -11.31 7.83 -16.29
CA ALA A 28 -11.30 8.81 -15.24
C ALA A 28 -10.70 8.13 -14.00
N GLU A 29 -9.38 8.27 -13.91
CA GLU A 29 -8.67 8.67 -12.70
C GLU A 29 -9.44 8.40 -11.41
N ASN A 30 -8.98 7.36 -10.70
CA ASN A 30 -9.40 6.91 -9.38
C ASN A 30 -9.57 8.10 -8.42
N GLU A 31 -10.75 8.73 -8.40
CA GLU A 31 -11.03 9.87 -7.53
C GLU A 31 -10.90 9.39 -6.08
N PRO A 32 -9.99 9.97 -5.28
CA PRO A 32 -9.83 9.57 -3.90
C PRO A 32 -11.12 9.91 -3.17
N THR A 33 -11.90 8.88 -2.82
CA THR A 33 -13.04 9.01 -1.91
C THR A 33 -12.64 9.89 -0.72
N PRO A 34 -13.46 10.89 -0.34
CA PRO A 34 -13.08 11.85 0.70
C PRO A 34 -12.70 11.08 1.97
N LYS A 35 -11.44 11.21 2.37
CA LYS A 35 -10.93 10.54 3.57
C LYS A 35 -11.77 11.00 4.76
N LYS A 36 -12.45 10.04 5.40
CA LYS A 36 -13.24 10.30 6.59
C LYS A 36 -12.30 10.76 7.70
N SER A 37 -12.52 11.95 8.23
CA SER A 37 -11.73 12.48 9.34
C SER A 37 -11.85 11.58 10.57
N PHE A 38 -10.74 11.33 11.24
CA PHE A 38 -10.66 10.47 12.42
C PHE A 38 -9.70 11.02 13.47
N LEU A 39 -9.90 10.56 14.70
CA LEU A 39 -8.99 10.69 15.83
C LEU A 39 -8.82 9.31 16.47
N ILE A 40 -7.59 8.90 16.70
CA ILE A 40 -7.24 7.69 17.44
C ILE A 40 -6.44 8.13 18.66
N ASP A 41 -7.03 8.02 19.84
CA ASP A 41 -6.39 8.46 21.10
C ASP A 41 -5.13 7.67 21.40
N ASN A 42 -5.18 6.35 21.21
CA ASN A 42 -4.05 5.44 21.42
C ASN A 42 -4.05 4.36 20.33
N ALA A 43 -3.07 4.46 19.42
CA ALA A 43 -2.79 3.45 18.41
C ALA A 43 -1.69 2.52 18.94
N ARG A 44 -1.95 1.21 18.93
CA ARG A 44 -0.97 0.18 19.28
C ARG A 44 -0.87 -0.81 18.13
N ILE A 45 0.30 -0.88 17.52
CA ILE A 45 0.57 -1.67 16.33
C ILE A 45 1.59 -2.73 16.71
N ARG A 46 1.21 -4.01 16.60
CA ARG A 46 2.15 -5.13 16.74
C ARG A 46 2.61 -5.56 15.36
N VAL A 47 3.91 -5.51 15.13
CA VAL A 47 4.52 -6.08 13.94
C VAL A 47 4.99 -7.47 14.32
N GLY A 48 4.32 -8.48 13.73
CA GLY A 48 4.61 -9.91 13.92
C GLY A 48 5.56 -10.47 12.85
N HIS A 49 5.64 -9.80 11.70
CA HIS A 49 6.32 -10.33 10.53
C HIS A 49 6.69 -9.21 9.56
N VAL A 50 7.91 -9.27 9.01
CA VAL A 50 8.39 -8.33 8.00
C VAL A 50 8.93 -9.13 6.82
N LYS A 51 8.38 -8.83 5.65
CA LYS A 51 8.84 -9.33 4.37
C LYS A 51 9.29 -8.16 3.50
N ILE A 52 10.52 -8.22 3.02
CA ILE A 52 11.06 -7.21 2.10
C ILE A 52 11.19 -7.85 0.73
N ILE A 53 10.53 -7.23 -0.24
CA ILE A 53 10.52 -7.65 -1.63
C ILE A 53 11.14 -6.52 -2.45
N VAL A 54 12.12 -6.87 -3.27
CA VAL A 54 12.74 -5.95 -4.20
C VAL A 54 12.16 -6.20 -5.57
N GLU A 55 11.55 -5.15 -6.13
CA GLU A 55 11.05 -5.15 -7.50
C GLU A 55 12.02 -4.35 -8.38
N THR A 56 12.57 -5.03 -9.38
CA THR A 56 13.44 -4.45 -10.41
C THR A 56 12.79 -4.65 -11.76
N GLU A 57 12.71 -3.58 -12.56
CA GLU A 57 12.12 -3.64 -13.91
C GLU A 57 12.76 -4.75 -14.76
N GLY A 58 11.93 -5.54 -15.43
CA GLY A 58 12.39 -6.65 -16.27
C GLY A 58 12.90 -7.88 -15.51
N ARG A 59 12.75 -7.94 -14.17
CA ARG A 59 13.07 -9.13 -13.36
C ARG A 59 11.89 -9.53 -12.49
N ALA A 60 11.86 -10.80 -12.12
CA ALA A 60 10.90 -11.30 -11.13
C ALA A 60 11.18 -10.65 -9.75
N PRO A 61 10.15 -10.34 -8.96
CA PRO A 61 10.31 -9.83 -7.60
C PRO A 61 11.15 -10.79 -6.75
N GLU A 62 12.13 -10.24 -6.01
CA GLU A 62 13.02 -11.01 -5.17
C GLU A 62 12.69 -10.77 -3.69
N VAL A 63 12.44 -11.84 -2.95
CA VAL A 63 12.25 -11.77 -1.50
C VAL A 63 13.62 -11.80 -0.83
N ILE A 64 14.05 -10.65 -0.32
CA ILE A 64 15.35 -10.53 0.36
C ILE A 64 15.25 -10.74 1.86
N LEU A 65 14.06 -10.53 2.45
CA LEU A 65 13.80 -10.83 3.85
C LEU A 65 12.40 -11.40 4.01
N ASP A 66 12.26 -12.47 4.78
CA ASP A 66 10.99 -13.04 5.20
C ASP A 66 11.17 -13.55 6.62
N ARG A 67 10.82 -12.75 7.63
CA ARG A 67 11.14 -13.08 9.02
C ARG A 67 10.08 -12.56 9.99
N GLU A 68 9.84 -13.34 11.04
CA GLU A 68 9.08 -12.89 12.20
C GLU A 68 9.82 -11.83 13.00
N PHE A 69 9.11 -10.76 13.31
CA PHE A 69 9.55 -9.74 14.25
C PHE A 69 8.49 -9.65 15.34
N ASN A 70 8.89 -9.34 16.57
CA ASN A 70 7.92 -9.16 17.65
C ASN A 70 8.21 -7.84 18.33
N PHE A 71 7.79 -6.75 17.68
CA PHE A 71 7.85 -5.43 18.30
C PHE A 71 6.48 -4.76 18.27
N VAL A 72 6.31 -3.83 19.21
CA VAL A 72 5.11 -3.03 19.35
C VAL A 72 5.49 -1.58 19.15
N PHE A 73 4.72 -0.88 18.32
CA PHE A 73 4.78 0.54 18.10
C PHE A 73 3.52 1.19 18.69
N GLU A 74 3.70 2.28 19.41
CA GLU A 74 2.61 3.00 20.05
C GLU A 74 2.64 4.48 19.64
N ALA A 75 1.46 5.01 19.34
CA ALA A 75 1.25 6.40 18.98
C ALA A 75 -0.02 6.92 19.65
N LYS A 76 -0.05 8.22 19.95
CA LYS A 76 -1.20 8.87 20.57
C LYS A 76 -1.70 10.02 19.71
N ASN A 77 -2.99 10.34 19.85
CA ASN A 77 -3.63 11.46 19.18
C ASN A 77 -3.39 11.46 17.65
N VAL A 78 -3.57 10.29 17.03
CA VAL A 78 -3.38 10.12 15.59
C VAL A 78 -4.61 10.62 14.86
N THR A 79 -4.39 11.54 13.94
CA THR A 79 -5.40 12.12 13.07
C THR A 79 -5.01 11.86 11.62
N GLU A 80 -5.93 12.08 10.71
CA GLU A 80 -5.65 12.01 9.28
C GLU A 80 -4.47 12.93 8.86
N LYS A 81 -4.38 14.12 9.47
CA LYS A 81 -3.37 15.14 9.14
C LYS A 81 -1.96 14.76 9.58
N ASN A 82 -1.82 14.03 10.70
CA ASN A 82 -0.52 13.68 11.26
C ASN A 82 -0.17 12.19 11.11
N LEU A 83 -1.05 11.36 10.52
CA LEU A 83 -0.85 9.91 10.37
C LEU A 83 0.55 9.56 9.85
N ASN A 84 1.01 10.23 8.80
CA ASN A 84 2.33 9.96 8.22
C ASN A 84 3.48 10.28 9.19
N GLN A 85 3.41 11.42 9.87
CA GLN A 85 4.46 11.87 10.78
C GLN A 85 4.46 11.09 12.10
N THR A 86 3.27 10.72 12.59
CA THR A 86 3.09 10.11 13.91
C THR A 86 3.08 8.59 13.86
N VAL A 87 2.71 7.97 12.74
CA VAL A 87 2.62 6.50 12.61
C VAL A 87 3.48 5.99 11.48
N THR A 88 3.22 6.39 10.23
CA THR A 88 3.82 5.74 9.05
C THR A 88 5.35 5.81 9.05
N ILE A 89 5.92 7.00 9.20
CA ILE A 89 7.38 7.22 9.16
C ILE A 89 8.06 6.56 10.37
N PRO A 90 7.62 6.79 11.62
CA PRO A 90 8.27 6.17 12.78
C PRO A 90 8.15 4.64 12.79
N LEU A 91 7.00 4.09 12.40
CA LEU A 91 6.79 2.64 12.29
C LEU A 91 7.73 2.02 11.25
N GLY A 92 7.83 2.66 10.07
CA GLY A 92 8.74 2.23 9.01
C GLY A 92 10.21 2.27 9.46
N ALA A 93 10.62 3.35 10.13
CA ALA A 93 11.97 3.48 10.67
C ALA A 93 12.27 2.40 11.72
N GLN A 94 11.33 2.10 12.62
CA GLN A 94 11.50 1.04 13.61
C GLN A 94 11.54 -0.35 12.97
N ALA A 95 10.71 -0.60 11.95
CA ALA A 95 10.76 -1.85 11.18
C ALA A 95 12.12 -2.02 10.50
N LEU A 96 12.61 -0.99 9.79
CA LEU A 96 13.92 -1.01 9.13
C LEU A 96 15.07 -1.18 10.12
N ALA A 97 15.04 -0.50 11.26
CA ALA A 97 16.03 -0.65 12.31
C ALA A 97 16.04 -2.09 12.86
N SER A 98 14.86 -2.67 13.07
CA SER A 98 14.72 -4.07 13.52
C SER A 98 15.32 -5.03 12.49
N VAL A 99 15.09 -4.79 11.20
CA VAL A 99 15.68 -5.57 10.10
C VAL A 99 17.20 -5.43 10.05
N ALA A 100 17.73 -4.21 10.22
CA ALA A 100 19.16 -3.95 10.14
C ALA A 100 19.97 -4.70 11.21
N VAL A 101 19.38 -4.95 12.39
CA VAL A 101 20.02 -5.74 13.46
C VAL A 101 20.19 -7.20 13.05
N VAL A 102 19.20 -7.80 12.40
CA VAL A 102 19.21 -9.23 12.05
C VAL A 102 19.81 -9.52 10.68
N ALA A 103 19.84 -8.53 9.79
CA ALA A 103 20.43 -8.66 8.47
C ALA A 103 21.21 -7.38 8.09
N PRO A 104 22.42 -7.18 8.68
CA PRO A 104 23.25 -6.01 8.39
C PRO A 104 23.70 -5.90 6.92
N ARG A 105 23.73 -7.03 6.19
CA ARG A 105 24.00 -7.04 4.75
C ARG A 105 22.82 -6.51 3.93
N LEU A 106 21.59 -6.70 4.40
CA LEU A 106 20.38 -6.23 3.72
C LEU A 106 20.25 -4.72 3.72
N SER A 107 20.67 -4.03 4.79
CA SER A 107 20.65 -2.56 4.81
C SER A 107 21.57 -1.97 3.74
N MET A 108 22.70 -2.64 3.47
CA MET A 108 23.62 -2.26 2.40
C MET A 108 23.04 -2.57 1.01
N GLU A 109 22.33 -3.69 0.84
CA GLU A 109 21.62 -4.02 -0.41
C GLU A 109 20.45 -3.08 -0.70
N ILE A 110 19.66 -2.71 0.32
CA ILE A 110 18.58 -1.73 0.20
C ILE A 110 19.14 -0.37 -0.20
N ALA A 111 20.21 0.10 0.46
CA ALA A 111 20.89 1.35 0.09
C ALA A 111 21.44 1.31 -1.34
N ASN A 112 22.05 0.19 -1.73
CA ASN A 112 22.54 0.01 -3.11
C ASN A 112 21.41 -0.03 -4.13
N HIS A 113 20.25 -0.59 -3.79
CA HIS A 113 19.08 -0.62 -4.65
C HIS A 113 18.48 0.79 -4.83
N GLU A 114 18.37 1.59 -3.76
CA GLU A 114 17.97 3.00 -3.86
C GLU A 114 18.95 3.83 -4.69
N LEU A 115 20.26 3.63 -4.52
CA LEU A 115 21.28 4.28 -5.34
C LEU A 115 21.17 3.89 -6.82
N ARG A 116 20.93 2.62 -7.13
CA ARG A 116 20.72 2.16 -8.51
C ARG A 116 19.47 2.78 -9.12
N LYS A 117 18.34 2.80 -8.41
CA LYS A 117 17.12 3.49 -8.87
C LYS A 117 17.37 4.97 -9.12
N SER A 118 18.04 5.68 -8.20
CA SER A 118 18.34 7.10 -8.36
C SER A 118 19.26 7.38 -9.56
N ILE A 119 20.25 6.52 -9.81
CA ILE A 119 21.13 6.64 -10.99
C ILE A 119 20.33 6.36 -12.27
N THR A 120 19.48 5.33 -12.29
CA THR A 120 18.61 5.02 -13.42
C THR A 120 17.64 6.17 -13.70
N GLU A 121 17.01 6.77 -12.68
CA GLU A 121 16.14 7.95 -12.84
C GLU A 121 16.91 9.17 -13.33
N LYS A 122 18.11 9.44 -12.81
CA LYS A 122 18.96 10.56 -13.28
C LYS A 122 19.37 10.37 -14.73
N LEU A 123 19.84 9.19 -15.11
CA LEU A 123 20.23 8.87 -16.49
C LEU A 123 19.04 8.90 -17.47
N LEU A 124 17.84 8.57 -17.00
CA LEU A 124 16.61 8.63 -17.81
C LEU A 124 16.06 10.07 -17.91
N GLY A 125 16.30 10.90 -16.90
CA GLY A 125 15.96 12.32 -16.89
C GLY A 125 16.90 13.21 -17.72
N GLU A 126 18.16 12.83 -17.88
CA GLU A 126 19.15 13.55 -18.73
C GLU A 126 18.96 13.32 -20.24
N LYS A 127 17.99 12.49 -20.65
CA LYS A 127 17.68 12.17 -22.06
C LYS A 127 16.49 12.95 -22.65
N LYS A 128 16.10 14.09 -22.07
CA LYS A 128 15.09 14.99 -22.64
C LYS A 128 15.68 16.32 -23.10
#